data_AF-A0AAP0BQA0-F1
#
_entry.id   AF-A0AAP0BQA0-F1
#
_cell.length_a   1.000
_cell.length_b   1.000
_cell.length_c   1.000
_cell.angle_alpha   90.00
_cell.angle_beta   90.00
_cell.angle_gamma   90.00
#
_symmetry.space_group_name_H-M   'P 1'
#
loop_
_entity.id
_entity.type
_entity.pdbx_description
1 polymer ?
#
loop_
_entity_poly.entity_id
_entity_poly.type
_entity_poly.pdbx_seq_one_letter_code
_entity_poly.pdbx_strand_id
1 'polypeptide(L)'
;MGVGESFLVVAKMDFFYHQAPESMKSLGTSLALFSHGVGSFLSSFLLSAVASITQRNGGKGWIQNDLNASHLDYYYGFLSILCFCNIIYFLVVCRFYVYRAEVFDVET
;
A
#
# COMPACT_ATOMS: atom_id res chain seq x y z
N MET A 1 -3.40 -8.41 9.57
CA MET A 1 -4.84 -8.06 9.54
C MET A 1 -5.20 -7.42 10.86
N GLY A 2 -5.76 -6.22 10.82
CA GLY A 2 -6.12 -5.43 12.00
C GLY A 2 -7.08 -4.31 11.62
N VAL A 3 -7.45 -3.48 12.59
CA VAL A 3 -8.49 -2.44 12.43
C VAL A 3 -8.24 -1.53 11.23
N GLY A 4 -6.99 -1.12 11.00
CA GLY A 4 -6.62 -0.25 9.87
C GLY A 4 -6.86 -0.89 8.49
N GLU A 5 -6.59 -2.19 8.34
CA GLU A 5 -6.88 -2.90 7.07
C GLU A 5 -8.38 -3.01 6.82
N SER A 6 -9.17 -3.28 7.85
CA SER A 6 -10.63 -3.37 7.74
C SER A 6 -11.22 -2.05 7.22
N PHE A 7 -10.81 -0.92 7.79
CA PHE A 7 -11.24 0.39 7.30
C PHE A 7 -10.75 0.68 5.88
N LEU A 8 -9.49 0.35 5.58
CA LEU A 8 -8.91 0.59 4.25
C LEU A 8 -9.64 -0.17 3.15
N VAL A 9 -9.97 -1.45 3.37
CA VAL A 9 -10.66 -2.29 2.37
C VAL A 9 -12.06 -1.77 2.11
N VAL A 10 -12.83 -1.47 3.16
CA VAL A 10 -14.19 -0.94 3.04
C VAL A 10 -14.18 0.42 2.34
N ALA A 11 -13.34 1.36 2.79
CA ALA A 11 -13.26 2.70 2.22
C ALA A 11 -12.80 2.70 0.75
N LYS A 12 -11.81 1.87 0.39
CA LYS A 12 -11.37 1.74 -1.01
C LYS A 12 -12.49 1.20 -1.89
N MET A 13 -13.16 0.12 -1.48
CA MET A 13 -14.24 -0.47 -2.27
C MET A 13 -15.39 0.52 -2.48
N ASP A 14 -15.80 1.20 -1.42
CA ASP A 14 -16.88 2.18 -1.48
C ASP A 14 -16.53 3.38 -2.39
N PHE A 15 -15.30 3.88 -2.29
CA PHE A 15 -14.80 4.93 -3.17
C PHE A 15 -14.76 4.50 -4.65
N PHE A 16 -14.21 3.33 -4.94
CA PHE A 16 -14.16 2.82 -6.32
C PHE A 16 -15.55 2.56 -6.89
N TYR A 17 -16.49 2.12 -6.06
CA TYR A 17 -17.86 1.86 -6.49
C TYR A 17 -18.60 3.16 -6.86
N HIS A 18 -18.42 4.22 -6.07
CA HIS A 18 -19.05 5.52 -6.31
C HIS A 18 -18.36 6.36 -7.40
N GLN A 19 -17.05 6.21 -7.60
CA GLN A 19 -16.29 6.96 -8.62
C GLN A 19 -16.26 6.27 -10.00
N ALA A 20 -16.54 4.97 -10.07
CA ALA A 20 -16.51 4.24 -11.33
C ALA A 20 -17.82 4.43 -12.14
N PRO A 21 -17.73 4.69 -13.46
CA PRO A 21 -18.90 4.66 -14.34
C PRO A 21 -19.51 3.25 -14.37
N GLU A 22 -20.84 3.14 -14.58
CA GLU A 22 -21.60 1.89 -14.40
C GLU A 22 -21.02 0.68 -15.15
N SER A 23 -20.41 0.88 -16.31
CA SER A 23 -19.81 -0.18 -17.13
C SER A 23 -18.44 -0.67 -16.63
N MET A 24 -17.79 0.01 -15.69
CA MET A 24 -16.42 -0.29 -15.23
C MET A 24 -16.33 -0.78 -13.78
N LYS A 25 -17.46 -0.97 -13.09
CA LYS A 25 -17.48 -1.44 -11.68
C LYS A 25 -16.73 -2.77 -11.47
N SER A 26 -16.85 -3.71 -12.42
CA SER A 26 -16.13 -5.00 -12.39
C SER A 26 -14.61 -4.87 -12.64
N LEU A 27 -14.20 -3.86 -13.43
CA LEU A 27 -12.78 -3.54 -13.61
C LEU A 27 -12.19 -2.91 -12.34
N GLY A 28 -12.96 -2.09 -11.64
CA GLY A 28 -12.53 -1.50 -10.36
C GLY A 28 -12.24 -2.54 -9.28
N THR A 29 -13.11 -3.56 -9.14
CA THR A 29 -12.90 -4.63 -8.16
C THR A 29 -11.74 -5.57 -8.55
N SER A 30 -11.59 -5.90 -9.83
CA SER A 30 -10.46 -6.72 -10.29
C SER A 30 -9.10 -6.01 -10.14
N LEU A 31 -9.04 -4.68 -10.37
CA LEU A 31 -7.85 -3.88 -10.09
C LEU A 31 -7.52 -3.83 -8.59
N ALA A 32 -8.52 -3.82 -7.70
CA ALA A 32 -8.29 -3.87 -6.26
C ALA A 32 -7.65 -5.20 -5.82
N LEU A 33 -8.15 -6.33 -6.35
CA LEU A 33 -7.55 -7.65 -6.10
C LEU A 33 -6.15 -7.75 -6.72
N PHE A 34 -5.97 -7.23 -7.93
CA PHE A 34 -4.67 -7.20 -8.58
C PHE A 34 -3.65 -6.38 -7.77
N SER A 35 -4.05 -5.21 -7.29
CA SER A 35 -3.22 -4.37 -6.40
C SER A 35 -2.81 -5.11 -5.13
N HIS A 36 -3.71 -5.91 -4.55
CA HIS A 36 -3.36 -6.75 -3.40
C HIS A 36 -2.31 -7.80 -3.76
N GLY A 37 -2.46 -8.49 -4.90
CA GLY A 37 -1.46 -9.43 -5.40
C GLY A 37 -0.10 -8.79 -5.64
N VAL A 38 -0.07 -7.62 -6.29
CA VAL A 38 1.15 -6.83 -6.50
C VAL A 38 1.79 -6.45 -5.17
N GLY A 39 0.99 -6.09 -4.15
CA GLY A 39 1.48 -5.80 -2.80
C GLY A 39 2.26 -6.97 -2.18
N SER A 40 1.76 -8.19 -2.35
CA SER A 40 2.45 -9.40 -1.87
C SER A 40 3.78 -9.65 -2.59
N PHE A 41 3.83 -9.45 -3.91
CA PHE A 41 5.09 -9.54 -4.65
C PHE A 41 6.09 -8.45 -4.22
N LEU A 42 5.60 -7.22 -4.03
CA LEU A 42 6.42 -6.11 -3.57
C LEU A 42 6.99 -6.38 -2.17
N SER A 43 6.20 -6.95 -1.25
CA SER A 43 6.67 -7.33 0.08
C SER A 43 7.84 -8.32 0.00
N SER A 44 7.72 -9.37 -0.81
CA SER A 44 8.80 -10.35 -1.02
C SER A 44 10.03 -9.73 -1.69
N PHE A 45 9.81 -8.83 -2.65
CA PHE A 45 10.89 -8.11 -3.32
C PHE A 45 11.66 -7.20 -2.34
N LEU A 46 10.95 -6.39 -1.54
CA LEU A 46 11.54 -5.52 -0.53
C LEU A 46 12.33 -6.32 0.50
N LEU A 47 11.77 -7.44 0.97
CA LEU A 47 12.44 -8.35 1.89
C LEU A 47 13.77 -8.85 1.31
N SER A 48 13.75 -9.34 0.07
CA SER A 48 14.93 -9.86 -0.63
C SER A 48 15.97 -8.76 -0.90
N ALA A 49 15.52 -7.57 -1.32
CA ALA A 49 16.38 -6.42 -1.57
C ALA A 49 17.08 -5.96 -0.28
N VAL A 50 16.35 -5.82 0.82
CA VAL A 50 16.92 -5.47 2.13
C VAL A 50 17.90 -6.56 2.59
N ALA A 51 17.52 -7.84 2.49
CA ALA A 51 18.42 -8.93 2.85
C ALA A 51 19.73 -8.89 2.04
N SER A 52 19.66 -8.65 0.73
CA SER A 52 20.82 -8.55 -0.15
C SER A 52 21.70 -7.34 0.20
N ILE A 53 21.11 -6.16 0.40
CA ILE A 53 21.85 -4.92 0.73
C ILE A 53 22.55 -5.08 2.09
N THR A 54 21.86 -5.60 3.10
CA THR A 54 22.43 -5.73 4.44
C THR A 54 23.49 -6.84 4.52
N GLN A 55 23.34 -7.94 3.76
CA GLN A 55 24.37 -8.99 3.68
C GLN A 55 25.64 -8.53 2.95
N ARG A 56 25.54 -7.57 2.02
CA ARG A 56 26.67 -7.08 1.23
C ARG A 56 27.74 -6.35 2.06
N ASN A 57 27.39 -5.87 3.25
CA ASN A 57 28.32 -5.19 4.17
C ASN A 57 29.14 -6.14 5.08
N GLY A 58 29.16 -7.45 4.79
CA GLY A 58 29.98 -8.43 5.53
C GLY A 58 29.50 -8.74 6.95
N GLY A 59 28.37 -8.16 7.36
CA GLY A 59 27.72 -8.38 8.66
C GLY A 59 26.51 -9.29 8.56
N LYS A 60 26.21 -9.95 9.67
CA LYS A 60 24.96 -10.66 9.95
C LYS A 60 23.77 -9.78 9.55
N GLY A 61 23.10 -10.09 8.42
CA GLY A 61 22.00 -9.28 7.87
C GLY A 61 20.87 -9.02 8.89
N TRP A 62 20.06 -7.98 8.67
CA TRP A 62 19.01 -7.54 9.63
C TRP A 62 17.97 -8.62 9.95
N ILE A 63 17.83 -9.61 9.07
CA ILE A 63 16.90 -10.73 9.20
C ILE A 63 17.73 -12.00 9.32
N GLN A 64 17.94 -12.44 10.56
CA GLN A 64 18.63 -13.69 10.87
C GLN A 64 17.63 -14.79 11.24
N ASN A 65 18.03 -16.06 11.06
CA ASN A 65 17.25 -17.21 11.53
C ASN A 65 17.11 -17.26 13.07
N ASP A 66 17.95 -16.51 13.79
CA ASP A 66 17.88 -16.36 15.23
C ASP A 66 17.23 -15.02 15.59
N LEU A 67 15.98 -15.07 16.08
CA LEU A 67 15.19 -13.89 16.44
C LEU A 67 15.87 -13.01 17.51
N ASN A 68 16.68 -13.59 18.39
CA ASN A 68 17.39 -12.83 19.43
C ASN A 68 18.59 -12.02 18.90
N ALA A 69 19.10 -12.35 17.71
CA ALA A 69 20.19 -11.63 17.05
C ALA A 69 19.71 -10.76 15.87
N SER A 70 18.44 -10.92 15.48
CA SER A 70 17.83 -10.26 14.35
C SER A 70 17.39 -8.85 14.72
N HIS A 71 17.93 -7.84 14.05
CA HIS A 71 17.53 -6.44 14.27
C HIS A 71 16.31 -6.11 13.41
N LEU A 72 15.16 -6.73 13.73
CA LEU A 72 13.89 -6.46 13.04
C LEU A 72 13.46 -5.00 13.15
N ASP A 73 13.93 -4.29 14.18
CA ASP A 73 13.63 -2.89 14.45
C ASP A 73 14.02 -1.99 13.27
N TYR A 74 15.17 -2.24 12.62
CA TYR A 74 15.61 -1.47 11.45
C TYR A 74 14.76 -1.76 10.22
N TYR A 75 14.33 -3.02 10.04
CA TYR A 75 13.44 -3.38 8.95
C TYR A 75 12.07 -2.72 9.10
N TYR A 76 11.49 -2.76 10.31
CA TYR A 76 10.23 -2.07 10.59
C TYR A 76 10.36 -0.54 10.57
N GLY A 77 11.51 0.01 10.99
CA GLY A 77 11.81 1.43 10.83
C GLY A 77 11.84 1.86 9.37
N PHE A 78 12.51 1.09 8.50
CA PHE A 78 12.50 1.31 7.06
C PHE A 78 11.09 1.23 6.46
N LEU A 79 10.30 0.22 6.84
CA LEU A 79 8.91 0.10 6.42
C LEU A 79 8.06 1.28 6.90
N SER A 80 8.31 1.79 8.12
CA SER A 80 7.60 2.95 8.66
C SER A 80 7.88 4.21 7.83
N ILE A 81 9.14 4.46 7.46
CA ILE A 81 9.51 5.58 6.56
C ILE A 81 8.84 5.41 5.19
N LEU A 82 8.83 4.21 4.63
CA LEU A 82 8.19 3.93 3.35
C LEU A 82 6.67 4.19 3.42
N CYS A 83 6.00 3.74 4.48
CA CYS A 83 4.59 4.02 4.74
C CYS A 83 4.32 5.53 4.89
N PHE A 84 5.19 6.26 5.60
CA PHE A 84 5.06 7.71 5.76
C PHE A 84 5.17 8.43 4.41
N CYS A 85 6.16 8.07 3.59
CA CYS A 85 6.28 8.57 2.21
C CYS A 85 5.04 8.24 1.37
N ASN A 86 4.49 7.03 1.51
CA ASN A 86 3.26 6.63 0.82
C ASN A 86 2.05 7.51 1.21
N ILE A 87 1.91 7.85 2.49
CA ILE A 87 0.85 8.76 2.97
C ILE A 87 1.03 10.16 2.37
N ILE A 88 2.25 10.71 2.36
CA ILE A 88 2.52 12.02 1.74
C ILE A 88 2.15 11.98 0.26
N TYR A 89 2.59 10.96 -0.46
CA TYR A 89 2.25 10.78 -1.87
C TYR A 89 0.74 10.72 -2.09
N PHE A 90 0.03 9.94 -1.26
CA PHE A 90 -1.43 9.86 -1.31
C PHE A 90 -2.09 11.22 -1.07
N LEU A 91 -1.65 11.99 -0.06
CA LEU A 91 -2.18 13.32 0.22
C LEU A 91 -1.96 14.30 -0.93
N VAL A 92 -0.79 14.26 -1.57
CA VAL A 92 -0.50 15.06 -2.76
C VAL A 92 -1.46 14.69 -3.90
N VAL A 93 -1.64 13.39 -4.19
CA VAL A 93 -2.57 12.94 -5.23
C VAL A 93 -4.01 13.37 -4.90
N CYS A 94 -4.46 13.20 -3.66
CA CYS A 94 -5.79 13.66 -3.22
C CYS A 94 -5.97 15.17 -3.39
N ARG A 95 -4.94 15.98 -3.14
CA ARG A 95 -4.98 17.43 -3.33
C ARG A 95 -5.19 17.83 -4.79
N PHE A 96 -4.66 17.05 -5.72
CA PHE A 96 -4.80 17.25 -7.17
C PHE A 96 -5.99 16.51 -7.79
N TYR A 97 -6.63 15.60 -7.05
CA TYR A 97 -7.76 14.82 -7.53
C TYR A 97 -9.06 15.62 -7.40
N VAL A 98 -9.70 15.91 -8.53
CA VAL A 98 -11.00 16.58 -8.58
C VAL A 98 -12.11 15.55 -8.35
N TYR A 99 -12.89 15.74 -7.28
CA TYR A 99 -13.98 14.84 -6.90
C TYR A 99 -15.19 15.05 -7.84
N ARG A 100 -15.67 13.99 -8.50
CA ARG A 100 -16.76 14.09 -9.50
C ARG A 100 -18.16 14.29 -8.93
N ALA A 101 -18.36 14.31 -7.60
CA ALA A 101 -19.71 14.39 -7.04
C ALA A 101 -20.42 15.74 -7.26
N GLU A 102 -19.70 16.81 -7.64
CA GLU A 102 -20.34 18.09 -7.99
C GLU A 102 -21.05 18.06 -9.37
N VAL A 103 -20.90 16.99 -10.17
CA VAL A 103 -21.49 16.93 -11.51
C VAL A 103 -22.92 16.35 -11.52
N PHE A 104 -23.40 15.78 -10.40
CA PHE A 104 -24.77 15.24 -10.32
C PHE A 104 -25.81 16.19 -9.73
N ASP A 105 -25.43 17.40 -9.31
CA ASP A 105 -26.37 18.42 -8.79
C ASP A 105 -26.62 19.58 -9.78
N VAL A 106 -26.21 19.43 -11.05
CA VAL A 106 -26.40 20.46 -12.11
C VAL A 106 -27.34 19.99 -13.22
N GLU A 107 -28.01 18.84 -13.06
CA GLU A 107 -29.02 18.39 -14.03
C GLU A 107 -30.27 17.82 -13.31
N THR A 108 -30.93 18.69 -12.53
CA THR A 108 -32.37 18.64 -12.26
C THR A 108 -33.09 19.67 -13.12
#